data_AF-A0A9J6D7K9-F1
#
_entry.id   AF-A0A9J6D7K9-F1
#
_cell.length_a   1.000
_cell.length_b   1.000
_cell.length_c   1.000
_cell.angle_alpha   90.00
_cell.angle_beta   90.00
_cell.angle_gamma   90.00
#
_symmetry.space_group_name_H-M   'P 1'
#
loop_
_entity.id
_entity.type
_entity.pdbx_description
1 polymer ?
#
loop_
_entity_poly.entity_id
_entity_poly.type
_entity_poly.pdbx_seq_one_letter_code
_entity_poly.pdbx_strand_id
1 'polypeptide(L)'
;MGGCVVPRNAIPAGRSATGELIYIGRHEHKGELTPGKVIASQRCIYIPYLGKEIRYRDFEILIQGEYPYFERTKGKTKDKDQQIHDGPSSSSSRELSRGTPPT
;
A
#
# COMPACT_ATOMS: atom_id res chain seq x y z
N MET A 1 12.24 -17.84 12.88
CA MET A 1 12.45 -16.79 11.85
C MET A 1 11.70 -17.21 10.59
N GLY A 2 10.70 -16.47 10.14
CA GLY A 2 9.94 -16.85 8.93
C GLY A 2 9.68 -15.64 8.08
N GLY A 3 10.68 -15.17 7.31
CA GLY A 3 10.56 -14.04 6.40
C GLY A 3 9.44 -14.21 5.36
N CYS A 4 9.09 -13.15 4.64
CA CYS A 4 8.36 -13.31 3.38
C CYS A 4 9.26 -14.14 2.47
N VAL A 5 8.74 -15.25 1.94
CA VAL A 5 9.48 -16.04 0.96
C VAL A 5 9.43 -15.27 -0.35
N VAL A 6 10.44 -14.45 -0.60
CA VAL A 6 10.65 -13.82 -1.90
C VAL A 6 11.25 -14.88 -2.83
N PRO A 7 10.62 -15.17 -3.98
CA PRO A 7 11.14 -16.13 -4.94
C PRO A 7 12.55 -15.75 -5.42
N ARG A 8 13.42 -16.73 -5.67
CA ARG A 8 14.83 -16.47 -6.06
C ARG A 8 14.97 -15.62 -7.32
N ASN A 9 14.00 -15.72 -8.22
CA ASN A 9 13.99 -15.01 -9.50
C ASN A 9 13.19 -13.71 -9.43
N ALA A 10 12.84 -13.22 -8.23
CA ALA A 10 12.20 -11.91 -8.08
C ALA A 10 13.10 -10.80 -8.63
N ILE A 11 12.50 -9.89 -9.40
CA ILE A 11 13.25 -8.83 -10.08
C ILE A 11 13.52 -7.68 -9.09
N PRO A 12 14.79 -7.33 -8.79
CA PRO A 12 15.12 -6.20 -7.94
C PRO A 12 14.85 -4.87 -8.68
N ALA A 13 14.24 -3.92 -7.99
CA ALA A 13 13.96 -2.56 -8.48
C ALA A 13 14.94 -1.51 -7.95
N GLY A 14 15.76 -1.86 -6.95
CA GLY A 14 16.69 -0.92 -6.33
C GLY A 14 16.95 -1.26 -4.87
N ARG A 15 17.30 -0.24 -4.10
CA ARG A 15 17.60 -0.35 -2.68
C ARG A 15 16.86 0.71 -1.88
N SER A 16 16.47 0.37 -0.66
CA SER A 16 15.94 1.31 0.33
C SER A 16 17.04 2.25 0.84
N ALA A 17 16.65 3.27 1.60
CA ALA A 17 17.58 4.17 2.28
C ALA A 17 18.53 3.44 3.25
N THR A 18 18.15 2.25 3.73
CA THR A 18 18.98 1.40 4.60
C THR A 18 19.78 0.35 3.82
N GLY A 19 19.73 0.38 2.47
CA GLY A 19 20.44 -0.55 1.60
C GLY A 19 19.73 -1.87 1.33
N GLU A 20 18.52 -2.09 1.90
CA GLU A 20 17.72 -3.30 1.68
C GLU A 20 17.26 -3.38 0.21
N LEU A 21 17.35 -4.56 -0.41
CA LEU A 21 16.81 -4.77 -1.76
C LEU A 21 15.29 -4.55 -1.78
N ILE A 22 14.84 -3.79 -2.76
CA ILE A 22 13.44 -3.56 -3.06
C ILE A 22 13.08 -4.38 -4.29
N TYR A 23 11.92 -5.05 -4.25
CA TYR A 23 11.37 -5.80 -5.39
C TYR A 23 10.13 -5.11 -5.96
N ILE A 24 9.80 -5.48 -7.19
CA ILE A 24 8.56 -5.05 -7.85
C ILE A 24 7.44 -6.00 -7.42
N GLY A 25 6.30 -5.44 -7.02
CA GLY A 25 5.08 -6.21 -6.84
C GLY A 25 3.85 -5.43 -7.25
N ARG A 26 2.69 -6.05 -7.09
CA ARG A 26 1.37 -5.41 -7.25
C ARG A 26 0.35 -5.95 -6.25
N HIS A 27 -0.66 -5.16 -5.97
CA HIS A 27 -1.81 -5.52 -5.14
C HIS A 27 -3.08 -4.88 -5.69
N GLU A 28 -4.23 -5.49 -5.47
CA GLU A 28 -5.51 -4.92 -5.87
C GLU A 28 -5.94 -3.82 -4.89
N HIS A 29 -5.89 -2.57 -5.32
CA HIS A 29 -6.37 -1.44 -4.55
C HIS A 29 -7.56 -0.82 -5.23
N LYS A 30 -8.72 -0.83 -4.57
CA LYS A 30 -9.97 -0.25 -5.07
C LYS A 30 -10.38 -0.81 -6.45
N GLY A 31 -10.19 -2.12 -6.65
CA GLY A 31 -10.56 -2.81 -7.89
C GLY A 31 -9.51 -2.76 -9.00
N GLU A 32 -8.37 -2.11 -8.77
CA GLU A 32 -7.29 -2.02 -9.76
C GLU A 32 -5.98 -2.62 -9.25
N LEU A 33 -5.32 -3.43 -10.09
CA LEU A 33 -4.00 -3.96 -9.81
C LEU A 33 -2.97 -2.83 -9.88
N THR A 34 -2.53 -2.38 -8.71
CA THR A 34 -1.61 -1.25 -8.57
C THR A 34 -0.20 -1.75 -8.26
N PRO A 35 0.82 -1.33 -9.03
CA PRO A 35 2.21 -1.69 -8.76
C PRO A 35 2.74 -0.97 -7.52
N GLY A 36 3.73 -1.55 -6.87
CA GLY A 36 4.33 -1.00 -5.66
C GLY A 36 5.68 -1.59 -5.32
N LYS A 37 6.31 -1.02 -4.28
CA LYS A 37 7.60 -1.47 -3.75
C LYS A 37 7.39 -2.58 -2.72
N VAL A 38 8.02 -3.73 -2.94
CA VAL A 38 8.01 -4.84 -1.98
C VAL A 38 9.24 -4.75 -1.09
N ILE A 39 9.00 -4.72 0.22
CA ILE A 39 10.05 -4.72 1.25
C ILE A 39 10.02 -6.07 1.96
N ALA A 40 11.00 -6.91 1.62
CA ALA A 40 11.02 -8.32 2.02
C ALA A 40 11.11 -8.51 3.53
N SER A 41 11.94 -7.71 4.20
CA SER A 41 12.12 -7.72 5.66
C SER A 41 10.81 -7.41 6.39
N GLN A 42 9.98 -6.54 5.81
CA GLN A 42 8.70 -6.08 6.36
C GLN A 42 7.49 -6.92 5.90
N ARG A 43 7.70 -7.81 4.92
CA ARG A 43 6.67 -8.72 4.35
C ARG A 43 5.45 -7.96 3.84
N CYS A 44 5.71 -6.87 3.12
CA CYS A 44 4.66 -6.04 2.58
C CYS A 44 5.04 -5.40 1.25
N ILE A 45 4.01 -5.02 0.51
CA ILE A 45 4.09 -4.05 -0.57
C ILE A 45 3.60 -2.69 -0.06
N TYR A 46 4.20 -1.62 -0.57
CA TYR A 46 3.70 -0.26 -0.46
C TYR A 46 3.28 0.22 -1.84
N ILE A 47 2.02 0.62 -1.98
CA ILE A 47 1.50 1.22 -3.21
C ILE A 47 1.28 2.73 -3.00
N PRO A 48 1.56 3.57 -4.01
CA PRO A 48 1.24 4.99 -3.94
C PRO A 48 -0.26 5.22 -4.16
N TYR A 49 -0.91 6.00 -3.29
CA TYR A 49 -2.29 6.42 -3.45
C TYR A 49 -2.54 7.78 -2.76
N LEU A 50 -3.05 8.76 -3.53
CA LEU A 50 -3.39 10.11 -3.05
C LEU A 50 -2.28 10.78 -2.21
N GLY A 51 -1.03 10.71 -2.70
CA GLY A 51 0.13 11.30 -2.03
C GLY A 51 0.61 10.54 -0.78
N LYS A 52 0.06 9.36 -0.50
CA LYS A 52 0.44 8.49 0.61
C LYS A 52 0.91 7.14 0.10
N GLU A 53 1.56 6.37 0.96
CA GLU A 53 1.87 4.96 0.71
C GLU A 53 0.95 4.07 1.53
N ILE A 54 0.22 3.17 0.87
CA ILE A 54 -0.66 2.21 1.51
C ILE A 54 0.03 0.86 1.58
N ARG A 55 0.01 0.22 2.75
CA ARG A 55 0.75 -1.01 3.04
C ARG A 55 -0.16 -2.23 2.97
N TYR A 56 0.22 -3.24 2.19
CA TYR A 56 -0.49 -4.53 2.07
C TYR A 56 0.44 -5.71 2.36
N ARG A 57 -0.12 -6.81 2.88
CA ARG A 57 0.64 -8.04 3.22
C ARG A 57 0.40 -9.19 2.25
N ASP A 58 -0.73 -9.18 1.57
CA ASP A 58 -1.01 -10.02 0.41
C ASP A 58 -0.69 -9.22 -0.86
N PHE A 59 0.14 -9.79 -1.71
CA PHE A 59 0.58 -9.14 -2.94
C PHE A 59 1.21 -10.18 -3.86
N GLU A 60 1.41 -9.78 -5.10
CA GLU A 60 2.13 -10.57 -6.10
C GLU A 60 3.48 -9.92 -6.37
N ILE A 61 4.53 -10.73 -6.55
CA ILE A 61 5.89 -10.27 -6.85
C ILE A 61 6.17 -10.51 -8.34
N LEU A 62 6.80 -9.56 -9.02
CA LEU A 62 7.27 -9.74 -10.38
C LEU A 62 8.51 -10.64 -10.39
N ILE A 63 8.43 -11.72 -11.16
CA ILE A 63 9.45 -12.76 -11.28
C ILE A 63 9.99 -12.80 -12.70
N GLN A 64 11.30 -13.02 -12.80
CA GLN A 64 11.97 -13.34 -14.04
C GLN A 64 11.64 -14.77 -14.51
N GLY A 65 11.05 -14.87 -15.71
CA GLY A 65 10.85 -16.11 -16.47
C GLY A 65 11.28 -15.93 -17.93
N GLU A 66 10.83 -16.81 -18.84
CA GLU A 66 10.92 -16.58 -20.29
C GLU A 66 10.21 -15.28 -20.68
N TYR A 67 9.04 -15.06 -20.06
CA TYR A 67 8.34 -13.79 -19.99
C TYR A 67 8.10 -13.45 -18.52
N PRO A 68 8.40 -12.22 -18.05
CA PRO A 68 8.15 -11.83 -16.67
C PRO A 68 6.68 -11.99 -16.27
N TYR A 69 6.43 -12.52 -15.08
CA TYR A 69 5.08 -12.78 -14.57
C TYR A 69 4.97 -12.46 -13.08
N PHE A 70 3.75 -12.33 -12.57
CA PHE A 70 3.49 -12.06 -11.16
C PHE A 70 3.12 -13.35 -10.42
N GLU A 71 3.84 -13.66 -9.33
CA GLU A 71 3.52 -14.79 -8.46
C GLU A 71 2.95 -14.29 -7.12
N ARG A 72 1.86 -14.89 -6.68
CA ARG A 72 1.21 -14.53 -5.42
C ARG A 72 2.01 -15.02 -4.23
N THR A 73 2.36 -14.11 -3.32
CA THR A 73 2.95 -14.50 -2.05
C THR A 73 1.93 -15.24 -1.19
N LYS A 74 2.32 -16.36 -0.55
CA LYS A 74 1.46 -17.13 0.36
C LYS A 74 1.25 -16.35 1.67
N GLY A 75 0.38 -15.35 1.66
CA GLY A 75 -0.09 -14.66 2.87
C GLY A 75 -1.21 -15.46 3.54
N LYS A 76 -1.17 -15.64 4.85
CA LYS A 76 -2.37 -16.11 5.59
C LYS A 76 -3.42 -15.01 5.49
N THR A 77 -4.46 -15.21 4.69
CA THR A 77 -5.65 -14.36 4.70
C THR A 77 -6.24 -14.38 6.10
N LYS A 78 -6.08 -13.29 6.85
CA LYS A 78 -6.97 -12.97 7.95
C LYS A 78 -7.81 -11.80 7.46
N ASP A 79 -9.03 -12.16 7.09
CA ASP A 79 -10.14 -11.29 6.76
C ASP A 79 -10.35 -10.24 7.88
N LYS A 80 -10.65 -9.01 7.45
CA LYS A 80 -11.13 -7.83 8.19
C LYS A 80 -10.14 -6.87 8.87
N ASP A 81 -10.46 -5.60 8.66
CA ASP A 81 -9.95 -4.37 9.28
C ASP A 81 -8.61 -3.81 8.77
N GLN A 82 -8.62 -3.29 7.54
CA GLN A 82 -7.87 -2.07 7.25
C GLN A 82 -8.73 -1.10 6.42
N GLN A 83 -9.90 -0.75 6.96
CA GLN A 83 -10.50 0.56 6.66
C GLN A 83 -9.67 1.58 7.43
N ILE A 84 -8.77 2.30 6.74
CA ILE A 84 -8.38 3.61 7.24
C ILE A 84 -9.63 4.46 7.06
N HIS A 85 -10.25 4.84 8.18
CA HIS A 85 -11.34 5.80 8.20
C HIS A 85 -10.84 7.09 7.55
N ASP A 86 -11.37 7.45 6.38
CA ASP A 86 -11.34 8.82 5.89
C ASP A 86 -12.19 9.64 6.88
N GLY A 87 -11.52 10.16 7.92
CA GLY A 87 -12.13 11.13 8.81
C GLY A 87 -12.61 12.33 7.97
N PRO A 88 -13.78 12.89 8.27
CA PRO A 88 -14.27 14.05 7.53
C PRO A 88 -13.26 15.17 7.66
N SER A 89 -12.81 15.70 6.52
CA SER A 89 -12.08 16.96 6.46
C SER A 89 -12.92 18.01 7.15
N SER A 90 -12.50 18.43 8.34
CA SER A 90 -13.10 19.52 9.09
C SER A 90 -12.82 20.84 8.38
N SER A 91 -13.62 21.15 7.36
CA SER A 91 -13.83 22.53 6.94
C SER A 91 -14.85 23.13 7.90
N SER A 92 -14.39 23.61 9.06
CA SER A 92 -15.23 24.30 10.01
C SER A 92 -15.82 25.55 9.37
N SER A 93 -17.08 25.46 8.93
CA SER A 93 -17.92 26.62 8.66
C SER A 93 -18.01 27.44 9.95
N ARG A 94 -17.37 28.61 9.98
CA ARG A 94 -17.62 29.61 11.02
C ARG A 94 -18.99 30.21 10.76
N GLU A 95 -20.01 29.66 11.40
CA GLU A 95 -21.22 30.42 11.68
C GLU A 95 -20.88 31.47 12.75
N LEU A 96 -20.84 32.74 12.36
CA LEU A 96 -20.92 33.84 13.32
C LEU A 96 -22.37 34.35 13.29
N SER A 97 -23.20 33.75 14.14
CA SER A 97 -24.47 34.37 14.53
C SER A 97 -24.20 35.59 15.42
N ARG A 98 -25.18 36.50 15.43
CA ARG A 98 -25.36 37.76 16.20
C ARG A 98 -25.32 38.95 15.24
N GLY A 99 -26.39 39.68 15.00
CA GLY A 99 -27.74 39.68 15.55
C GLY A 99 -28.44 40.90 14.96
N THR A 100 -29.74 40.82 14.74
CA THR A 100 -30.57 42.00 14.46
C THR A 100 -30.72 42.84 15.73
N PRO A 101 -30.61 44.17 15.61
CA PRO A 101 -31.34 45.07 16.50
C PRO A 101 -32.10 46.14 15.67
N PRO A 102 -33.00 46.93 16.29
CA PRO A 102 -34.45 46.70 16.27
C PRO A 102 -35.20 47.74 15.41
N THR A 103 -36.50 47.45 15.20
CA THR A 103 -37.60 48.23 14.57
C THR A 103 -37.28 49.54 13.87
#